data_AF-A0A1H3HK14-F1
#
_entry.id   AF-A0A1H3HK14-F1
#
_cell.length_a   1.000
_cell.length_b   1.000
_cell.length_c   1.000
_cell.angle_alpha   90.00
_cell.angle_beta   90.00
_cell.angle_gamma   90.00
#
_symmetry.space_group_name_H-M   'P 1'
#
loop_
_entity.id
_entity.type
_entity.pdbx_description
1 polymer ?
#
loop_
_entity_poly.entity_id
_entity_poly.type
_entity_poly.pdbx_seq_one_letter_code
_entity_poly.pdbx_strand_id
1 'polypeptide(L)'
;MPIYEIFGLKIRQGENLISTTHFVITCEHGGNRIPCQYQTLFCGYEPLLRSHRGYDRGALRMAKELALALSASLFVTTTSRLLVDLNRSIGHPRLFSQVTKHVPVTIRREILTHYYLPYRHQVEQTIAEAIRSGSRVIHISSHSFTPVLKGQMRHADIGLLYDPARPGERALCHRWQASLKTMAPDLTIRRNYPYAGKADGLTTALRRQFPAEAYLGLELEINQKHVVSGRRHWQALRHLVLAALHDVVG
;
A
#
# COMPACT_ATOMS: atom_id res chain seq x y z
N MET A 1 -17.87 42.92 9.26
CA MET A 1 -17.72 41.47 9.51
C MET A 1 -16.27 41.10 9.27
N PRO A 2 -15.61 40.29 10.13
CA PRO A 2 -14.17 40.12 10.05
C PRO A 2 -13.81 39.24 8.84
N ILE A 3 -12.87 39.75 8.04
CA ILE A 3 -12.22 39.05 6.94
C ILE A 3 -10.99 38.39 7.57
N TYR A 4 -10.81 37.08 7.43
CA TYR A 4 -9.56 36.41 7.80
C TYR A 4 -8.75 36.14 6.55
N GLU A 5 -7.49 36.59 6.56
CA GLU A 5 -6.50 36.24 5.56
C GLU A 5 -5.80 34.94 5.98
N ILE A 6 -5.98 33.90 5.19
CA ILE A 6 -5.12 32.72 5.20
C ILE A 6 -4.66 32.53 3.76
N PHE A 7 -3.36 32.76 3.50
CA PHE A 7 -2.71 32.61 2.19
C PHE A 7 -3.35 33.37 1.01
N GLY A 8 -3.81 34.62 1.22
CA GLY A 8 -4.11 35.54 0.11
C GLY A 8 -5.34 35.23 -0.75
N LEU A 9 -6.21 34.29 -0.36
CA LEU A 9 -7.44 33.98 -1.07
C LEU A 9 -8.68 34.40 -0.24
N LYS A 10 -9.48 35.32 -0.78
CA LYS A 10 -10.78 35.72 -0.22
C LYS A 10 -11.81 34.62 -0.48
N ILE A 11 -12.11 33.77 0.50
CA ILE A 11 -13.19 32.78 0.41
C ILE A 11 -14.47 33.35 1.03
N ARG A 12 -15.56 33.40 0.26
CA ARG A 12 -16.90 33.75 0.75
C ARG A 12 -17.47 32.57 1.55
N GLN A 13 -17.98 32.81 2.76
CA GLN A 13 -18.78 31.81 3.48
C GLN A 13 -20.02 31.46 2.64
N GLY A 14 -20.16 30.21 2.23
CA GLY A 14 -21.38 29.75 1.55
C GLY A 14 -21.25 28.60 0.56
N GLU A 15 -20.05 28.11 0.23
CA GLU A 15 -19.90 26.88 -0.56
C GLU A 15 -19.40 25.76 0.34
N ASN A 16 -20.32 24.84 0.69
CA ASN A 16 -19.94 23.49 1.08
C ASN A 16 -19.17 22.90 -0.11
N LEU A 17 -17.84 23.06 -0.13
CA LEU A 17 -16.96 22.30 -1.01
C LEU A 17 -17.20 20.84 -0.65
N ILE A 18 -18.00 20.16 -1.46
CA ILE A 18 -18.14 18.71 -1.39
C ILE A 18 -16.73 18.17 -1.62
N SER A 19 -16.06 17.75 -0.55
CA SER A 19 -14.75 17.11 -0.63
C SER A 19 -14.95 15.75 -1.31
N THR A 20 -14.75 15.72 -2.63
CA THR A 20 -14.73 14.48 -3.40
C THR A 20 -13.57 13.62 -2.88
N THR A 21 -13.78 12.31 -2.81
CA THR A 21 -12.71 11.39 -2.42
C THR A 21 -12.01 10.86 -3.67
N HIS A 22 -10.69 11.05 -3.73
CA HIS A 22 -9.83 10.47 -4.76
C HIS A 22 -9.17 9.20 -4.21
N PHE A 23 -9.44 8.05 -4.83
CA PHE A 23 -8.83 6.79 -4.43
C PHE A 23 -7.49 6.58 -5.14
N VAL A 24 -6.49 6.14 -4.39
CA VAL A 24 -5.19 5.72 -4.91
C VAL A 24 -4.91 4.31 -4.42
N ILE A 25 -4.55 3.41 -5.33
CA ILE A 25 -4.15 2.04 -5.01
C ILE A 25 -2.70 1.85 -5.42
N THR A 26 -1.89 1.31 -4.51
CA THR A 26 -0.49 0.95 -4.79
C THR A 26 -0.23 -0.54 -4.58
N CYS A 27 0.77 -1.09 -5.28
CA CYS A 27 1.29 -2.42 -5.03
C CYS A 27 2.80 -2.47 -5.33
N GLU A 28 3.58 -2.23 -4.28
CA GLU A 28 5.04 -2.11 -4.28
C GLU A 28 5.74 -3.45 -4.48
N HIS A 29 5.06 -4.57 -4.20
CA HIS A 29 5.64 -5.93 -4.27
C HIS A 29 4.83 -6.85 -5.18
N GLY A 30 4.29 -6.31 -6.28
CA GLY A 30 3.37 -7.03 -7.16
C GLY A 30 3.99 -8.16 -7.99
N GLY A 31 5.32 -8.26 -8.04
CA GLY A 31 6.01 -9.31 -8.77
C GLY A 31 7.46 -9.49 -8.35
N ASN A 32 8.10 -10.50 -8.92
CA ASN A 32 9.46 -10.92 -8.58
C ASN A 32 10.42 -10.91 -9.79
N ARG A 33 10.12 -10.11 -10.82
CA ARG A 33 10.98 -10.01 -12.00
C ARG A 33 12.24 -9.21 -11.69
N ILE A 34 13.35 -9.57 -12.31
CA ILE A 34 14.60 -8.81 -12.26
C ILE A 34 14.89 -8.29 -13.67
N PRO A 35 15.11 -6.96 -13.85
CA PRO A 35 15.50 -6.39 -15.14
C PRO A 35 16.77 -7.06 -15.69
N CYS A 36 16.85 -7.23 -17.01
CA CYS A 36 17.90 -8.01 -17.67
C CYS A 36 19.32 -7.62 -17.22
N GLN A 37 19.59 -6.30 -17.13
CA GLN A 37 20.89 -5.75 -16.72
C GLN A 37 21.33 -6.12 -15.31
N TYR A 38 20.42 -6.61 -14.46
CA TYR A 38 20.73 -7.02 -13.08
C TYR A 38 20.59 -8.53 -12.86
N GLN A 39 20.19 -9.32 -13.86
CA GLN A 39 19.90 -10.75 -13.67
C GLN A 39 21.11 -11.53 -13.15
N THR A 40 22.32 -11.18 -13.59
CA THR A 40 23.57 -11.82 -13.14
C THR A 40 23.81 -11.66 -11.64
N LEU A 41 23.34 -10.57 -11.01
CA LEU A 41 23.41 -10.37 -9.56
C LEU A 41 22.53 -11.37 -8.79
N PHE A 42 21.54 -11.95 -9.45
CA PHE A 42 20.53 -12.82 -8.84
C PHE A 42 20.74 -14.31 -9.14
N CYS A 43 21.83 -14.69 -9.82
CA CYS A 43 22.22 -16.09 -9.99
C CYS A 43 22.37 -16.76 -8.62
N GLY A 44 21.61 -17.84 -8.38
CA GLY A 44 21.58 -18.55 -7.10
C GLY A 44 20.58 -17.98 -6.08
N TYR A 45 19.90 -16.88 -6.39
CA TYR A 45 18.84 -16.29 -5.56
C TYR A 45 17.42 -16.57 -6.09
N GLU A 46 17.26 -17.48 -7.05
CA GLU A 46 15.97 -17.84 -7.64
C GLU A 46 14.96 -18.38 -6.60
N PRO A 47 15.34 -19.23 -5.62
CA PRO A 47 14.43 -19.63 -4.55
C PRO A 47 13.93 -18.43 -3.73
N LEU A 48 14.79 -17.46 -3.49
CA LEU A 48 14.47 -16.24 -2.76
C LEU A 48 13.46 -15.38 -3.53
N LEU A 49 13.69 -15.20 -4.83
CA LEU A 49 12.79 -14.48 -5.75
C LEU A 49 11.40 -15.13 -5.80
N ARG A 50 11.31 -16.46 -5.75
CA ARG A 50 10.03 -17.20 -5.78
C ARG A 50 9.30 -17.24 -4.44
N SER A 51 9.94 -16.79 -3.36
CA SER A 51 9.39 -16.76 -2.01
C SER A 51 8.70 -15.43 -1.65
N HIS A 52 8.08 -15.38 -0.46
CA HIS A 52 7.54 -14.15 0.12
C HIS A 52 8.59 -13.03 0.34
N ARG A 53 9.89 -13.36 0.26
CA ARG A 53 10.96 -12.34 0.31
C ARG A 53 11.11 -11.61 -1.03
N GLY A 54 10.71 -12.25 -2.14
CA GLY A 54 10.79 -11.71 -3.49
C GLY A 54 9.62 -10.82 -3.87
N TYR A 55 8.41 -11.16 -3.42
CA TYR A 55 7.16 -10.49 -3.78
C TYR A 55 5.99 -10.91 -2.88
N ASP A 56 4.89 -10.18 -2.99
CA ASP A 56 3.66 -10.42 -2.25
C ASP A 56 2.66 -11.18 -3.13
N ARG A 57 2.55 -12.50 -2.92
CA ARG A 57 1.68 -13.36 -3.74
C ARG A 57 0.22 -12.95 -3.61
N GLY A 58 -0.43 -12.69 -4.75
CA GLY A 58 -1.84 -12.29 -4.82
C GLY A 58 -2.09 -10.79 -4.68
N ALA A 59 -1.17 -10.02 -4.11
CA ALA A 59 -1.34 -8.58 -3.86
C ALA A 59 -1.63 -7.79 -5.15
N LEU A 60 -0.86 -8.03 -6.23
CA LEU A 60 -1.09 -7.37 -7.52
C LEU A 60 -2.51 -7.56 -8.06
N ARG A 61 -3.05 -8.78 -7.89
CA ARG A 61 -4.39 -9.11 -8.39
C ARG A 61 -5.48 -8.49 -7.51
N MET A 62 -5.26 -8.34 -6.21
CA MET A 62 -6.13 -7.57 -5.32
C MET A 62 -6.09 -6.08 -5.66
N ALA A 63 -4.90 -5.49 -5.84
CA ALA A 63 -4.71 -4.09 -6.19
C ALA A 63 -5.45 -3.69 -7.47
N LYS A 64 -5.35 -4.50 -8.52
CA LYS A 64 -6.05 -4.27 -9.79
C LYS A 64 -7.57 -4.25 -9.62
N GLU A 65 -8.13 -5.12 -8.80
CA GLU A 65 -9.58 -5.14 -8.57
C GLU A 65 -10.06 -4.04 -7.64
N LEU A 66 -9.27 -3.66 -6.63
CA LEU A 66 -9.54 -2.47 -5.82
C LEU A 66 -9.61 -1.23 -6.71
N ALA A 67 -8.62 -1.05 -7.59
CA ALA A 67 -8.58 0.12 -8.45
C ALA A 67 -9.74 0.16 -9.43
N LEU A 68 -10.12 -0.99 -10.02
CA LEU A 68 -11.28 -1.07 -10.90
C LEU A 68 -12.57 -0.74 -10.15
N ALA A 69 -12.78 -1.34 -8.97
CA ALA A 69 -14.02 -1.16 -8.20
C ALA A 69 -14.20 0.27 -7.68
N LEU A 70 -13.10 0.97 -7.38
CA LEU A 70 -13.13 2.33 -6.82
C LEU A 70 -12.87 3.42 -7.86
N SER A 71 -12.70 3.05 -9.14
CA SER A 71 -12.23 3.97 -10.19
C SER A 71 -10.96 4.73 -9.76
N ALA A 72 -10.04 4.04 -9.10
CA ALA A 72 -8.86 4.63 -8.45
C ALA A 72 -7.66 4.77 -9.41
N SER A 73 -6.78 5.73 -9.12
CA SER A 73 -5.43 5.73 -9.71
C SER A 73 -4.65 4.51 -9.22
N LEU A 74 -4.04 3.74 -10.13
CA LEU A 74 -3.33 2.50 -9.81
C LEU A 74 -1.84 2.60 -10.14
N PHE A 75 -0.98 2.34 -9.15
CA PHE A 75 0.47 2.26 -9.33
C PHE A 75 0.97 0.89 -8.86
N VAL A 76 1.64 0.15 -9.73
CA VAL A 76 2.13 -1.20 -9.42
C VAL A 76 3.52 -1.41 -9.98
N THR A 77 4.30 -2.26 -9.33
CA THR A 77 5.53 -2.80 -9.90
C THR A 77 5.46 -4.33 -10.00
N THR A 78 6.14 -4.88 -11.02
CA THR A 78 6.40 -6.32 -11.10
C THR A 78 7.87 -6.67 -10.88
N THR A 79 8.70 -5.65 -10.64
CA THR A 79 10.10 -5.81 -10.23
C THR A 79 10.16 -6.27 -8.79
N SER A 80 11.02 -7.26 -8.51
CA SER A 80 11.18 -7.77 -7.14
C SER A 80 11.65 -6.69 -6.18
N ARG A 81 11.07 -6.67 -4.98
CA ARG A 81 11.57 -5.88 -3.85
C ARG A 81 13.01 -6.20 -3.46
N LEU A 82 13.53 -7.34 -3.92
CA LEU A 82 14.92 -7.71 -3.70
C LEU A 82 15.91 -6.87 -4.52
N LEU A 83 15.47 -6.25 -5.62
CA LEU A 83 16.29 -5.26 -6.34
C LEU A 83 16.39 -3.98 -5.50
N VAL A 84 15.23 -3.39 -5.23
CA VAL A 84 15.02 -2.25 -4.33
C VAL A 84 13.60 -2.30 -3.79
N ASP A 85 13.42 -2.06 -2.49
CA ASP A 85 12.13 -2.11 -1.82
C ASP A 85 11.43 -0.73 -1.92
N LEU A 86 10.40 -0.62 -2.75
CA LEU A 86 9.67 0.63 -2.97
C LEU A 86 8.85 1.06 -1.74
N ASN A 87 8.62 0.15 -0.79
CA ASN A 87 7.95 0.39 0.48
C ASN A 87 8.96 0.64 1.62
N ARG A 88 10.11 1.25 1.32
CA ARG A 88 11.12 1.73 2.30
C ARG A 88 11.66 3.10 1.89
N SER A 89 11.92 3.98 2.85
CA SER A 89 12.51 5.29 2.55
C SER A 89 13.99 5.18 2.18
N ILE A 90 14.51 6.18 1.46
CA ILE A 90 15.95 6.32 1.22
C ILE A 90 16.67 6.40 2.57
N GLY A 91 17.75 5.63 2.73
CA GLY A 91 18.49 5.51 3.98
C GLY A 91 18.03 4.37 4.89
N HIS A 92 16.86 3.76 4.64
CA HIS A 92 16.42 2.61 5.42
C HIS A 92 17.34 1.39 5.18
N PRO A 93 17.78 0.66 6.23
CA PRO A 93 18.76 -0.42 6.11
C PRO A 93 18.30 -1.62 5.27
N ARG A 94 17.00 -1.74 5.02
CA ARG A 94 16.39 -2.77 4.16
C ARG A 94 15.89 -2.24 2.81
N LEU A 95 16.25 -1.02 2.42
CA LEU A 95 15.93 -0.48 1.09
C LEU A 95 16.53 -1.36 -0.02
N PHE A 96 17.79 -1.75 0.14
CA PHE A 96 18.45 -2.74 -0.69
C PHE A 96 18.47 -4.08 0.04
N SER A 97 18.25 -5.16 -0.69
CA SER A 97 18.25 -6.51 -0.12
C SER A 97 19.66 -7.02 0.14
N GLN A 98 19.77 -8.22 0.68
CA GLN A 98 21.07 -8.90 0.82
C GLN A 98 21.82 -9.06 -0.52
N VAL A 99 21.10 -9.06 -1.65
CA VAL A 99 21.67 -9.21 -2.99
C VAL A 99 22.25 -7.89 -3.49
N THR A 100 21.54 -6.79 -3.27
CA THR A 100 21.86 -5.47 -3.85
C THR A 100 22.51 -4.49 -2.89
N LYS A 101 22.58 -4.79 -1.58
CA LYS A 101 23.17 -3.85 -0.60
C LYS A 101 24.68 -3.64 -0.76
N HIS A 102 25.40 -4.60 -1.32
CA HIS A 102 26.87 -4.59 -1.43
C HIS A 102 27.38 -4.34 -2.85
N VAL A 103 26.50 -4.10 -3.83
CA VAL A 103 26.93 -3.70 -5.18
C VAL A 103 27.48 -2.26 -5.16
N PRO A 104 28.28 -1.85 -6.17
CA PRO A 104 28.84 -0.51 -6.23
C PRO A 104 27.78 0.58 -6.06
N VAL A 105 28.17 1.70 -5.43
CA VAL A 105 27.26 2.84 -5.18
C VAL A 105 26.66 3.38 -6.47
N THR A 106 27.42 3.38 -7.56
CA THR A 106 26.95 3.77 -8.90
C THR A 106 25.76 2.93 -9.36
N ILE A 107 25.87 1.61 -9.28
CA ILE A 107 24.78 0.66 -9.59
C ILE A 107 23.56 0.89 -8.69
N ARG A 108 23.77 1.12 -7.38
CA ARG A 108 22.65 1.43 -6.47
C ARG A 108 21.95 2.74 -6.84
N ARG A 109 22.70 3.77 -7.26
CA ARG A 109 22.12 5.04 -7.74
C ARG A 109 21.33 4.86 -9.04
N GLU A 110 21.82 4.04 -9.96
CA GLU A 110 21.08 3.69 -11.19
C GLU A 110 19.77 2.95 -10.86
N ILE A 111 19.82 1.95 -9.97
CA ILE A 111 18.62 1.25 -9.50
C ILE A 111 17.60 2.24 -8.92
N LEU A 112 18.05 3.18 -8.08
CA LEU A 112 17.14 4.20 -7.52
C LEU A 112 16.54 5.09 -8.61
N THR A 113 17.37 5.55 -9.53
CA THR A 113 16.97 6.46 -10.62
C THR A 113 15.93 5.83 -11.54
N HIS A 114 16.07 4.54 -11.86
CA HIS A 114 15.20 3.88 -12.83
C HIS A 114 13.99 3.17 -12.22
N TYR A 115 14.07 2.71 -10.97
CA TYR A 115 13.02 1.85 -10.39
C TYR A 115 12.36 2.43 -9.13
N TYR A 116 13.09 3.22 -8.33
CA TYR A 116 12.57 3.75 -7.08
C TYR A 116 11.95 5.14 -7.24
N LEU A 117 12.73 6.11 -7.71
CA LEU A 117 12.32 7.52 -7.79
C LEU A 117 11.10 7.70 -8.72
N PRO A 118 11.03 7.10 -9.93
CA PRO A 118 9.88 7.30 -10.80
C PRO A 118 8.58 6.81 -10.17
N TYR A 119 8.59 5.63 -9.54
CA TYR A 119 7.41 5.09 -8.86
C TYR A 119 6.96 6.00 -7.71
N ARG A 120 7.90 6.39 -6.84
CA ARG A 120 7.63 7.24 -5.68
C ARG A 120 7.09 8.61 -6.08
N HIS A 121 7.76 9.27 -7.02
CA HIS A 121 7.35 10.59 -7.50
C HIS A 121 5.97 10.54 -8.16
N GLN A 122 5.66 9.50 -8.96
CA GLN A 122 4.37 9.41 -9.62
C GLN A 122 3.21 9.28 -8.61
N VAL A 123 3.40 8.47 -7.56
CA VAL A 123 2.41 8.36 -6.47
C VAL A 123 2.29 9.69 -5.73
N GLU A 124 3.41 10.29 -5.34
CA GLU A 124 3.46 11.55 -4.59
C GLU A 124 2.79 12.69 -5.36
N GLN A 125 3.09 12.84 -6.65
CA GLN A 125 2.48 13.87 -7.50
C GLN A 125 0.99 13.66 -7.71
N THR A 126 0.54 12.42 -7.91
CA THR A 126 -0.90 12.12 -8.07
C THR A 126 -1.69 12.50 -6.81
N ILE A 127 -1.15 12.19 -5.64
CA ILE A 127 -1.77 12.54 -4.36
C ILE A 127 -1.77 14.06 -4.16
N ALA A 128 -0.64 14.73 -4.42
CA ALA A 128 -0.52 16.17 -4.31
C ALA A 128 -1.52 16.90 -5.24
N GLU A 129 -1.67 16.42 -6.48
CA GLU A 129 -2.60 16.99 -7.47
C GLU A 129 -4.05 16.88 -7.02
N ALA A 130 -4.46 15.71 -6.55
CA ALA A 130 -5.81 15.48 -6.05
C ALA A 130 -6.13 16.38 -4.85
N ILE A 131 -5.20 16.47 -3.89
CA ILE A 131 -5.35 17.35 -2.72
C ILE A 131 -5.43 18.82 -3.12
N ARG A 132 -4.55 19.27 -4.02
CA ARG A 132 -4.54 20.65 -4.54
C ARG A 132 -5.84 21.00 -5.28
N SER A 133 -6.47 20.00 -5.88
CA SER A 133 -7.76 20.13 -6.57
C SER A 133 -8.98 20.05 -5.63
N GLY A 134 -8.75 19.98 -4.30
CA GLY A 134 -9.81 19.99 -3.28
C GLY A 134 -10.32 18.61 -2.86
N SER A 135 -9.76 17.52 -3.40
CA SER A 135 -10.15 16.15 -3.03
C SER A 135 -9.44 15.67 -1.77
N ARG A 136 -10.15 14.88 -0.95
CA ARG A 136 -9.51 14.04 0.07
C ARG A 136 -8.98 12.77 -0.59
N VAL A 137 -7.77 12.35 -0.26
CA VAL A 137 -7.17 11.12 -0.78
C VAL A 137 -7.33 9.98 0.21
N ILE A 138 -7.88 8.86 -0.26
CA ILE A 138 -7.79 7.56 0.42
C ILE A 138 -6.83 6.68 -0.38
N HIS A 139 -5.67 6.40 0.20
CA HIS A 139 -4.64 5.56 -0.39
C HIS A 139 -4.61 4.19 0.30
N ILE A 140 -4.80 3.13 -0.47
CA ILE A 140 -4.67 1.75 0.00
C ILE A 140 -3.50 1.08 -0.72
N SER A 141 -2.45 0.76 0.02
CA SER A 141 -1.35 -0.08 -0.45
C SER A 141 -1.72 -1.56 -0.26
N SER A 142 -1.65 -2.34 -1.34
CA SER A 142 -2.04 -3.75 -1.34
C SER A 142 -0.82 -4.65 -1.16
N HIS A 143 -0.84 -5.41 -0.06
CA HIS A 143 0.19 -6.34 0.38
C HIS A 143 -0.38 -7.72 0.72
N SER A 144 0.54 -8.65 0.91
CA SER A 144 0.22 -9.97 1.45
C SER A 144 1.36 -10.49 2.29
N PHE A 145 1.07 -11.35 3.25
CA PHE A 145 2.07 -11.88 4.16
C PHE A 145 2.08 -13.41 4.18
N THR A 146 3.28 -13.99 4.37
CA THR A 146 3.44 -15.44 4.55
C THR A 146 2.72 -15.91 5.82
N PRO A 147 2.01 -17.06 5.80
CA PRO A 147 1.31 -17.58 6.98
C PRO A 147 2.25 -17.99 8.12
N VAL A 148 3.47 -18.40 7.80
CA VAL A 148 4.50 -18.77 8.77
C VAL A 148 5.73 -17.91 8.51
N LEU A 149 6.26 -17.27 9.55
CA LEU A 149 7.51 -16.53 9.49
C LEU A 149 8.44 -17.01 10.61
N LYS A 150 9.65 -17.49 10.24
CA LYS A 150 10.65 -18.00 11.20
C LYS A 150 10.06 -19.08 12.15
N GLY A 151 9.29 -20.01 11.59
CA GLY A 151 8.62 -21.08 12.34
C GLY A 151 7.38 -20.65 13.13
N GLN A 152 7.09 -19.36 13.23
CA GLN A 152 5.92 -18.85 13.97
C GLN A 152 4.72 -18.63 13.05
N MET A 153 3.59 -19.22 13.43
CA MET A 153 2.31 -19.04 12.72
C MET A 153 1.75 -17.64 12.95
N ARG A 154 1.22 -17.03 11.88
CA ARG A 154 0.57 -15.73 11.93
C ARG A 154 -0.95 -15.89 11.95
N HIS A 155 -1.55 -15.53 13.08
CA HIS A 155 -2.98 -15.69 13.36
C HIS A 155 -3.78 -14.47 12.90
N ALA A 156 -3.89 -14.32 11.58
CA ALA A 156 -4.84 -13.44 10.91
C ALA A 156 -5.08 -13.92 9.47
N ASP A 157 -6.27 -13.66 8.96
CA ASP A 157 -6.64 -13.85 7.56
C ASP A 157 -6.42 -12.55 6.77
N ILE A 158 -6.81 -11.42 7.38
CA ILE A 158 -6.67 -10.07 6.84
C ILE A 158 -6.13 -9.13 7.91
N GLY A 159 -5.14 -8.33 7.55
CA GLY A 159 -4.60 -7.21 8.30
C GLY A 159 -5.02 -5.87 7.70
N LEU A 160 -5.54 -4.97 8.52
CA LEU A 160 -5.79 -3.56 8.17
C LEU A 160 -4.81 -2.67 8.93
N LEU A 161 -3.85 -2.13 8.22
CA LEU A 161 -2.69 -1.43 8.79
C LEU A 161 -2.85 0.07 8.59
N TYR A 162 -2.66 0.84 9.66
CA TYR A 162 -2.84 2.28 9.67
C TYR A 162 -2.08 2.92 10.83
N ASP A 163 -1.95 4.24 10.85
CA ASP A 163 -1.43 4.97 12.00
C ASP A 163 -2.56 5.27 13.02
N PRO A 164 -2.53 4.69 14.23
CA PRO A 164 -3.55 4.96 15.26
C PRO A 164 -3.65 6.42 15.69
N ALA A 165 -2.60 7.23 15.45
CA ALA A 165 -2.60 8.65 15.74
C ALA A 165 -3.37 9.48 14.70
N ARG A 166 -3.79 8.90 13.57
CA ARG A 166 -4.59 9.59 12.52
C ARG A 166 -6.07 9.18 12.63
N PRO A 167 -6.96 10.05 13.15
CA PRO A 167 -8.34 9.68 13.42
C PRO A 167 -9.13 9.18 12.20
N GLY A 168 -8.88 9.77 11.02
CA GLY A 168 -9.52 9.36 9.77
C GLY A 168 -9.17 7.92 9.35
N GLU A 169 -7.88 7.55 9.41
CA GLU A 169 -7.44 6.19 9.11
C GLU A 169 -8.00 5.19 10.13
N ARG A 170 -7.99 5.56 11.42
CA ARG A 170 -8.58 4.74 12.48
C ARG A 170 -10.06 4.49 12.24
N ALA A 171 -10.84 5.54 11.97
CA ALA A 171 -12.27 5.41 11.74
C ALA A 171 -12.57 4.51 10.54
N LEU A 172 -11.86 4.70 9.42
CA LEU A 172 -12.03 3.88 8.21
C LEU A 172 -11.69 2.40 8.47
N CYS A 173 -10.53 2.11 9.08
CA CYS A 173 -10.14 0.74 9.42
C CYS A 173 -11.13 0.05 10.38
N HIS A 174 -11.69 0.79 11.34
CA HIS A 174 -12.70 0.25 12.26
C HIS A 174 -13.98 -0.14 11.50
N ARG A 175 -14.51 0.74 10.65
CA ARG A 175 -15.69 0.43 9.85
C ARG A 175 -15.43 -0.73 8.89
N TRP A 176 -14.31 -0.71 8.17
CA TRP A 176 -13.96 -1.79 7.24
C TRP A 176 -13.80 -3.13 7.95
N GLN A 177 -13.16 -3.15 9.12
CA GLN A 177 -13.07 -4.37 9.94
C GLN A 177 -14.45 -4.85 10.39
N ALA A 178 -15.35 -3.95 10.80
CA ALA A 178 -16.70 -4.31 11.23
C ALA A 178 -17.49 -4.92 10.06
N SER A 179 -17.46 -4.29 8.88
CA SER A 179 -18.12 -4.80 7.67
C SER A 179 -17.59 -6.18 7.26
N LEU A 180 -16.26 -6.37 7.25
CA LEU A 180 -15.62 -7.67 6.99
C LEU A 180 -16.09 -8.76 7.98
N LYS A 181 -16.17 -8.44 9.27
CA LYS A 181 -16.60 -9.39 10.31
C LYS A 181 -18.07 -9.75 10.20
N THR A 182 -18.92 -8.80 9.81
CA THR A 182 -20.34 -9.05 9.55
C THR A 182 -20.53 -9.98 8.36
N MET A 183 -19.80 -9.74 7.27
CA MET A 183 -19.93 -10.52 6.03
C MET A 183 -19.24 -11.91 6.11
N ALA A 184 -18.21 -12.06 6.95
CA ALA A 184 -17.46 -13.29 7.10
C ALA A 184 -16.98 -13.48 8.55
N PRO A 185 -17.85 -13.95 9.46
CA PRO A 185 -17.54 -14.09 10.88
C PRO A 185 -16.42 -15.09 11.17
N ASP A 186 -16.18 -16.06 10.27
CA ASP A 186 -15.13 -17.07 10.41
C ASP A 186 -13.73 -16.54 10.09
N LEU A 187 -13.61 -15.36 9.48
CA LEU A 187 -12.31 -14.76 9.18
C LEU A 187 -11.77 -13.97 10.38
N THR A 188 -10.52 -14.26 10.73
CA THR A 188 -9.74 -13.50 11.70
C THR A 188 -9.22 -12.21 11.07
N ILE A 189 -9.99 -11.13 11.21
CA ILE A 189 -9.61 -9.78 10.75
C ILE A 189 -8.93 -9.03 11.89
N ARG A 190 -7.68 -8.58 11.67
CA ARG A 190 -6.92 -7.83 12.68
C ARG A 190 -6.50 -6.46 12.16
N ARG A 191 -6.40 -5.51 13.09
CA ARG A 191 -5.83 -4.19 12.84
C ARG A 191 -4.37 -4.19 13.26
N ASN A 192 -3.50 -3.56 12.49
CA ASN A 192 -2.07 -3.43 12.79
C ASN A 192 -1.40 -4.78 13.15
N TYR A 193 -1.74 -5.81 12.38
CA TYR A 193 -1.16 -7.14 12.43
C TYR A 193 -1.05 -7.70 11.00
N PRO A 194 0.06 -8.37 10.62
CA PRO A 194 1.21 -8.74 11.45
C PRO A 194 2.23 -7.60 11.67
N TYR A 195 1.96 -6.41 11.12
CA TYR A 195 2.80 -5.23 11.28
C TYR A 195 2.02 -4.06 11.87
N ALA A 196 2.70 -3.14 12.55
CA ALA A 196 2.06 -2.07 13.31
C ALA A 196 1.43 -0.93 12.48
N GLY A 197 1.49 -0.97 11.15
CA GLY A 197 0.95 0.06 10.24
C GLY A 197 1.67 1.42 10.25
N LYS A 198 2.71 1.56 11.08
CA LYS A 198 3.54 2.77 11.24
C LYS A 198 5.02 2.55 10.94
N ALA A 199 5.37 1.41 10.35
CA ALA A 199 6.74 1.13 9.92
C ALA A 199 7.14 2.11 8.81
N ASP A 200 8.44 2.32 8.62
CA ASP A 200 8.95 3.15 7.53
C ASP A 200 8.60 2.51 6.18
N GLY A 201 7.54 3.02 5.56
CA GLY A 201 6.96 2.58 4.30
C GLY A 201 6.32 3.73 3.55
N LEU A 202 5.77 3.47 2.36
CA LEU A 202 5.19 4.47 1.47
C LEU A 202 4.09 5.26 2.17
N THR A 203 3.15 4.58 2.83
CA THR A 203 2.08 5.22 3.60
C THR A 203 2.63 6.17 4.66
N THR A 204 3.58 5.72 5.49
CA THR A 204 4.25 6.52 6.52
C THR A 204 5.02 7.70 5.96
N ALA A 205 5.72 7.54 4.85
CA ALA A 205 6.44 8.63 4.19
C ALA A 205 5.46 9.71 3.68
N LEU A 206 4.35 9.30 3.06
CA LEU A 206 3.30 10.21 2.57
C LEU A 206 2.55 10.92 3.71
N ARG A 207 2.33 10.24 4.85
CA ARG A 207 1.74 10.84 6.05
C ARG A 207 2.54 12.04 6.59
N ARG A 208 3.86 12.09 6.34
CA ARG A 208 4.73 13.22 6.72
C ARG A 208 4.63 14.39 5.74
N GLN A 209 4.17 14.15 4.52
CA GLN A 209 4.03 15.15 3.47
C GLN A 209 2.63 15.78 3.44
N PHE A 210 1.60 15.03 3.83
CA PHE A 210 0.21 15.46 3.70
C PHE A 210 -0.55 15.44 5.05
N PRO A 211 -1.39 16.46 5.30
CA PRO A 211 -2.14 16.59 6.56
C PRO A 211 -3.18 15.48 6.73
N ALA A 212 -3.58 15.21 7.98
CA ALA A 212 -4.45 14.09 8.36
C ALA A 212 -5.87 14.19 7.77
N GLU A 213 -6.32 15.40 7.49
CA GLU A 213 -7.62 15.73 6.94
C GLU A 213 -7.68 15.46 5.43
N ALA A 214 -6.54 15.61 4.74
CA ALA A 214 -6.45 15.48 3.29
C ALA A 214 -5.98 14.10 2.82
N TYR A 215 -5.19 13.38 3.63
CA TYR A 215 -4.60 12.09 3.24
C TYR A 215 -4.76 11.02 4.31
N LEU A 216 -5.43 9.92 3.92
CA LEU A 216 -5.55 8.67 4.68
C LEU A 216 -4.75 7.59 3.97
N GLY A 217 -3.68 7.10 4.60
CA GLY A 217 -2.87 5.99 4.10
C GLY A 217 -3.16 4.70 4.86
N LEU A 218 -3.50 3.63 4.15
CA LEU A 218 -3.78 2.32 4.72
C LEU A 218 -2.97 1.25 3.99
N GLU A 219 -2.62 0.16 4.66
CA GLU A 219 -2.11 -1.04 4.01
C GLU A 219 -3.09 -2.20 4.25
N LEU A 220 -3.48 -2.86 3.16
CA LEU A 220 -4.26 -4.09 3.18
C LEU A 220 -3.29 -5.27 3.11
N GLU A 221 -3.32 -6.14 4.13
CA GLU A 221 -2.44 -7.30 4.24
C GLU A 221 -3.27 -8.59 4.17
N ILE A 222 -3.13 -9.36 3.10
CA ILE A 222 -3.85 -10.64 2.96
C ILE A 222 -2.92 -11.81 3.31
N ASN A 223 -3.37 -12.75 4.13
CA ASN A 223 -2.60 -13.96 4.40
C ASN A 223 -2.48 -14.82 3.13
N GLN A 224 -1.25 -15.10 2.70
CA GLN A 224 -0.96 -15.87 1.49
C GLN A 224 -1.54 -17.29 1.50
N LYS A 225 -1.93 -17.84 2.67
CA LYS A 225 -2.65 -19.11 2.74
C LYS A 225 -3.90 -19.10 1.85
N HIS A 226 -4.68 -18.00 1.84
CA HIS A 226 -5.88 -17.92 1.02
C HIS A 226 -5.59 -17.86 -0.48
N VAL A 227 -4.44 -17.32 -0.86
CA VAL A 227 -4.02 -17.25 -2.26
C VAL A 227 -3.66 -18.63 -2.79
N VAL A 228 -3.12 -19.51 -1.94
CA VAL A 228 -2.73 -20.88 -2.31
C VAL A 228 -3.83 -21.92 -2.08
N SER A 229 -4.88 -21.61 -1.30
CA SER A 229 -6.02 -22.50 -1.04
C SER A 229 -6.92 -22.77 -2.26
N GLY A 230 -6.65 -22.15 -3.41
CA GLY A 230 -7.33 -22.43 -4.66
C GLY A 230 -8.04 -21.22 -5.28
N ARG A 231 -8.26 -21.27 -6.60
CA ARG A 231 -8.74 -20.13 -7.39
C ARG A 231 -10.12 -19.61 -6.96
N ARG A 232 -11.07 -20.51 -6.67
CA ARG A 232 -12.43 -20.14 -6.24
C ARG A 232 -12.43 -19.48 -4.87
N HIS A 233 -11.71 -20.06 -3.90
CA HIS A 233 -11.53 -19.48 -2.57
C HIS A 233 -10.92 -18.08 -2.65
N TRP A 234 -9.83 -17.94 -3.43
CA TRP A 234 -9.17 -16.66 -3.59
C TRP A 234 -10.07 -15.61 -4.27
N GLN A 235 -10.86 -16.00 -5.27
CA GLN A 235 -11.81 -15.11 -5.90
C GLN A 235 -12.89 -14.63 -4.93
N ALA A 236 -13.47 -15.54 -4.14
CA ALA A 236 -14.49 -15.22 -3.15
C ALA A 236 -13.97 -14.25 -2.08
N LEU A 237 -12.76 -14.50 -1.54
CA LEU A 237 -12.15 -13.62 -0.54
C LEU A 237 -11.95 -12.20 -1.06
N ARG A 238 -11.52 -12.05 -2.32
CA ARG A 238 -11.34 -10.71 -2.90
C ARG A 238 -12.67 -9.98 -3.10
N HIS A 239 -13.70 -10.66 -3.59
CA HIS A 239 -15.04 -10.06 -3.71
C HIS A 239 -15.57 -9.61 -2.35
N LEU A 240 -15.37 -10.43 -1.30
CA LEU A 240 -15.72 -10.07 0.07
C LEU A 240 -14.98 -8.81 0.54
N VAL A 241 -13.66 -8.73 0.33
CA VAL A 241 -12.86 -7.56 0.70
C VAL A 241 -13.34 -6.30 -0.02
N LEU A 242 -13.66 -6.41 -1.31
CA LEU A 242 -14.20 -5.31 -2.10
C LEU A 242 -15.59 -4.86 -1.62
N ALA A 243 -16.50 -5.80 -1.38
CA ALA A 243 -17.84 -5.52 -0.90
C ALA A 243 -17.81 -4.82 0.47
N ALA A 244 -16.99 -5.33 1.39
CA ALA A 244 -16.84 -4.73 2.72
C ALA A 244 -16.16 -3.35 2.69
N LEU A 245 -15.30 -3.08 1.69
CA LEU A 245 -14.72 -1.75 1.51
C LEU A 245 -15.76 -0.79 0.95
N HIS A 246 -16.49 -1.20 -0.09
CA HIS A 246 -17.54 -0.40 -0.72
C HIS A 246 -18.59 0.05 0.30
N ASP A 247 -19.02 -0.84 1.19
CA ASP A 247 -19.96 -0.55 2.29
C ASP A 247 -19.52 0.60 3.22
N VAL A 248 -18.22 0.93 3.28
CA VAL A 248 -17.69 1.90 4.25
C VAL A 248 -17.09 3.17 3.62
N VAL A 249 -16.97 3.20 2.29
CA VAL A 249 -16.45 4.34 1.50
C VAL A 249 -17.40 4.83 0.41
N GLY A 250 -18.39 4.02 0.03
CA GLY A 250 -19.45 4.38 -0.92
C GLY A 250 -20.61 5.11 -0.29
#